data_AF-A0A5U8XK44-F1
#
_entry.id   AF-A0A5U8XK44-F1
#
_cell.length_a   1.000
_cell.length_b   1.000
_cell.length_c   1.000
_cell.angle_alpha   90.00
_cell.angle_beta   90.00
_cell.angle_gamma   90.00
#
_symmetry.space_group_name_H-M   'P 1'
#
loop_
_entity.id
_entity.type
_entity.pdbx_description
1 polymer ?
#
loop_
_entity_poly.entity_id
_entity_poly.type
_entity_poly.pdbx_seq_one_letter_code
_entity_poly.pdbx_strand_id
1 'polypeptide(L)'
;MKAYTISLSKHRVAKGKGIPLVDITVKSGIKEFAPDWDFLMEYKKSNQDAEAQAIYTEKYYAKLNRVWREKPQLFLSLFEQYPDEVAYACYCPEHACFCHRFLFVKGLAKMAGKLNLPFEDGGELTAK
;
A
#
# COMPACT_ATOMS: atom_id res chain seq x y z
N MET A 1 10.65 -7.14 -8.27
CA MET A 1 9.83 -5.91 -8.14
C MET A 1 10.44 -4.97 -7.11
N LYS A 2 10.65 -3.71 -7.49
CA LYS A 2 10.91 -2.58 -6.60
C LYS A 2 9.63 -1.79 -6.35
N ALA A 3 9.16 -1.80 -5.11
CA ALA A 3 7.89 -1.20 -4.72
C ALA A 3 8.11 0.16 -4.07
N TYR A 4 7.53 1.21 -4.65
CA TYR A 4 7.51 2.55 -4.09
C TYR A 4 6.15 2.86 -3.48
N THR A 5 6.13 3.88 -2.63
CA THR A 5 4.90 4.52 -2.16
C THR A 5 4.81 5.95 -2.68
N ILE A 6 3.61 6.47 -2.87
CA ILE A 6 3.42 7.85 -3.31
C ILE A 6 2.10 8.44 -2.80
N SER A 7 2.07 9.74 -2.52
CA SER A 7 0.80 10.46 -2.42
C SER A 7 0.15 10.58 -3.79
N LEU A 8 -1.13 10.25 -3.93
CA LEU A 8 -1.83 10.32 -5.22
C LEU A 8 -1.82 11.74 -5.81
N SER A 9 -1.78 12.77 -4.96
CA SER A 9 -1.62 14.17 -5.37
C SER A 9 -0.31 14.43 -6.15
N LYS A 10 0.70 13.57 -5.96
CA LYS A 10 2.02 13.63 -6.60
C LYS A 10 2.20 12.60 -7.71
N HIS A 11 1.12 11.99 -8.22
CA HIS A 11 1.19 10.97 -9.28
C HIS A 11 2.03 11.37 -10.51
N ARG A 12 2.17 12.68 -10.79
CA ARG A 12 3.02 13.22 -11.86
C ARG A 12 4.50 12.91 -11.67
N VAL A 13 4.99 12.74 -10.44
CA VAL A 13 6.39 12.35 -10.14
C VAL A 13 6.66 10.93 -10.65
N ALA A 14 5.75 9.98 -10.35
CA ALA A 14 5.84 8.62 -10.88
C ALA A 14 5.76 8.62 -12.41
N LYS A 15 4.80 9.37 -12.98
CA LYS A 15 4.66 9.52 -14.45
C LYS A 15 5.94 10.07 -15.10
N GLY A 16 6.56 11.09 -14.51
CA GLY A 16 7.81 11.68 -15.03
C GLY A 16 9.00 10.73 -14.97
N LYS A 17 8.97 9.73 -14.09
CA LYS A 17 9.98 8.67 -13.97
C LYS A 17 9.65 7.42 -14.81
N GLY A 18 8.48 7.37 -15.46
CA GLY A 18 8.01 6.17 -16.15
C GLY A 18 7.55 5.05 -15.22
N ILE A 19 7.37 5.33 -13.92
CA ILE A 19 7.00 4.32 -12.92
C ILE A 19 5.47 4.10 -12.98
N PRO A 20 5.00 2.85 -13.20
CA PRO A 20 3.58 2.50 -13.13
C PRO A 20 2.98 2.82 -11.76
N LEU A 21 1.70 3.21 -11.73
CA LEU A 21 1.01 3.59 -10.51
C LEU A 21 -0.21 2.71 -10.27
N VAL A 22 -0.32 2.18 -9.05
CA VAL A 22 -1.46 1.39 -8.58
C VAL A 22 -2.19 2.17 -7.50
N ASP A 23 -3.45 2.52 -7.77
CA ASP A 23 -4.33 3.17 -6.79
C ASP A 23 -4.87 2.13 -5.80
N ILE A 24 -4.51 2.28 -4.52
CA ILE A 24 -5.00 1.44 -3.41
C ILE A 24 -5.89 2.24 -2.44
N THR A 25 -6.52 3.31 -2.93
CA THR A 25 -7.41 4.14 -2.12
C THR A 25 -8.80 3.53 -1.98
N VAL A 26 -9.46 3.83 -0.87
CA VAL A 26 -10.84 3.35 -0.61
C VAL A 26 -11.86 3.89 -1.62
N LYS A 27 -11.62 5.09 -2.17
CA LYS A 27 -12.60 5.79 -3.01
C LYS A 27 -12.56 5.37 -4.48
N SER A 28 -11.36 5.13 -5.03
CA SER A 28 -11.17 4.93 -6.47
C SER A 28 -10.25 3.77 -6.84
N GLY A 29 -9.54 3.19 -5.86
CA GLY A 29 -8.54 2.16 -6.09
C GLY A 29 -9.05 0.73 -6.01
N ILE A 30 -8.11 -0.21 -6.01
CA ILE A 30 -8.38 -1.65 -5.84
C ILE A 30 -8.85 -1.89 -4.40
N LYS A 31 -10.15 -2.20 -4.24
CA LYS A 31 -10.82 -2.30 -2.94
C LYS A 31 -10.25 -3.40 -2.05
N GLU A 32 -9.74 -4.47 -2.65
CA GLU A 32 -9.07 -5.56 -1.96
C GLU A 32 -7.79 -5.11 -1.24
N PHE A 33 -7.08 -4.13 -1.81
CA PHE A 33 -5.84 -3.59 -1.24
C PHE A 33 -6.08 -2.30 -0.43
N ALA A 34 -7.20 -1.61 -0.64
CA ALA A 34 -7.58 -0.46 0.17
C ALA A 34 -7.97 -0.87 1.61
N PRO A 35 -7.90 0.03 2.60
CA PRO A 35 -8.51 -0.24 3.91
C PRO A 35 -10.05 -0.29 3.81
N ASP A 36 -10.71 -0.98 4.74
CA ASP A 36 -12.17 -0.88 4.84
C ASP A 36 -12.57 0.46 5.44
N TRP A 37 -13.74 0.95 5.01
CA TRP A 37 -14.22 2.27 5.41
C TRP A 37 -14.40 2.40 6.92
N ASP A 38 -14.91 1.34 7.57
CA ASP A 38 -15.27 1.37 8.99
C ASP A 38 -14.06 1.63 9.88
N PHE A 39 -12.99 0.82 9.76
CA PHE A 39 -11.80 0.99 10.59
C PHE A 39 -10.95 2.20 10.18
N LEU A 40 -11.06 2.65 8.91
CA LEU A 40 -10.47 3.93 8.51
C LEU A 40 -11.14 5.10 9.22
N MET A 41 -12.47 5.09 9.30
CA MET A 41 -13.22 6.15 9.98
C MET A 41 -13.02 6.11 11.49
N GLU A 42 -12.89 4.92 12.08
CA GLU A 42 -12.52 4.74 13.48
C GLU A 42 -11.16 5.37 13.79
N TYR A 43 -10.12 5.05 13.01
CA TYR A 43 -8.80 5.65 13.16
C TYR A 43 -8.79 7.17 12.92
N LYS A 44 -9.60 7.67 11.97
CA LYS A 44 -9.72 9.12 11.73
C LYS A 44 -10.40 9.88 12.87
N LYS A 45 -11.22 9.21 13.67
CA LYS A 45 -11.94 9.81 14.79
C LYS A 45 -11.21 9.63 16.14
N SER A 46 -10.15 8.82 16.18
CA SER A 46 -9.34 8.62 17.38
C SER A 46 -8.27 9.72 17.53
N ASN A 47 -7.47 9.61 18.59
CA ASN A 47 -6.33 10.51 18.82
C ASN A 47 -5.15 10.25 17.86
N GLN A 48 -5.23 9.25 16.99
CA GLN A 48 -4.20 8.87 16.01
C GLN A 48 -2.81 8.60 16.61
N ASP A 49 -2.78 8.23 17.90
CA ASP A 49 -1.59 7.85 18.64
C ASP A 49 -1.09 6.44 18.24
N ALA A 50 -0.02 6.00 18.91
CA ALA A 50 0.60 4.71 18.64
C ALA A 50 -0.36 3.53 18.84
N GLU A 51 -1.27 3.61 19.82
CA GLU A 51 -2.27 2.57 20.08
C GLU A 51 -3.29 2.49 18.94
N ALA A 52 -3.84 3.63 18.53
CA ALA A 52 -4.75 3.69 17.38
C ALA A 52 -4.08 3.20 16.09
N GLN A 53 -2.81 3.54 15.88
CA GLN A 53 -2.03 3.06 14.73
C GLN A 53 -1.81 1.53 14.78
N ALA A 54 -1.57 0.96 15.96
CA ALA A 54 -1.43 -0.48 16.14
C ALA A 54 -2.73 -1.22 15.81
N ILE A 55 -3.87 -0.75 16.36
CA ILE A 55 -5.20 -1.30 16.09
C ILE A 55 -5.52 -1.24 14.59
N TYR A 56 -5.26 -0.10 13.95
CA TYR A 56 -5.45 0.05 12.50
C TYR A 56 -4.59 -0.94 11.73
N THR A 57 -3.31 -1.07 12.10
CA THR A 57 -2.36 -1.95 11.43
C THR A 57 -2.79 -3.41 11.51
N GLU A 58 -3.25 -3.86 12.68
CA GLU A 58 -3.77 -5.20 12.88
C GLU A 58 -4.99 -5.47 11.99
N LYS A 59 -5.99 -4.58 12.03
CA LYS A 59 -7.21 -4.69 11.19
C LYS A 59 -6.87 -4.71 9.70
N TYR A 60 -5.96 -3.85 9.26
CA TYR A 60 -5.54 -3.78 7.87
C TYR A 60 -4.79 -5.04 7.42
N TYR A 61 -3.86 -5.57 8.22
CA TYR A 61 -3.20 -6.83 7.87
C TYR A 61 -4.11 -8.05 7.95
N ALA A 62 -5.07 -8.07 8.90
CA ALA A 62 -6.09 -9.11 8.94
C ALA A 62 -6.89 -9.14 7.63
N LYS A 63 -7.27 -7.96 7.10
CA LYS A 63 -7.89 -7.85 5.77
C LYS A 63 -6.98 -8.38 4.67
N LEU A 64 -5.74 -7.91 4.57
CA LEU A 64 -4.82 -8.37 3.51
C LEU A 64 -4.56 -9.88 3.56
N ASN A 65 -4.45 -10.45 4.77
CA ASN A 65 -4.32 -11.90 4.96
C ASN A 65 -5.57 -12.67 4.53
N ARG A 66 -6.78 -12.11 4.74
CA ARG A 66 -8.02 -12.68 4.22
C ARG A 66 -8.01 -12.67 2.69
N VAL A 67 -7.70 -11.53 2.06
CA VAL A 67 -7.61 -11.42 0.60
C VAL A 67 -6.56 -12.38 0.04
N TRP A 68 -5.40 -12.53 0.69
CA TRP A 68 -4.38 -13.48 0.24
C TRP A 68 -4.88 -14.93 0.26
N ARG A 69 -5.63 -15.33 1.29
CA ARG A 69 -6.20 -16.69 1.38
C ARG A 69 -7.30 -16.93 0.35
N GLU A 70 -8.17 -15.96 0.12
CA GLU A 70 -9.34 -16.10 -0.76
C GLU A 70 -9.00 -15.86 -2.23
N LYS A 71 -8.07 -14.93 -2.50
CA LYS A 71 -7.70 -14.43 -3.84
C LYS A 71 -6.19 -14.24 -3.97
N PRO A 72 -5.36 -15.28 -3.79
CA PRO A 72 -3.90 -15.15 -3.85
C PRO A 72 -3.41 -14.61 -5.19
N GLN A 73 -4.13 -14.91 -6.27
CA GLN A 73 -3.78 -14.46 -7.62
C GLN A 73 -3.75 -12.94 -7.78
N LEU A 74 -4.51 -12.19 -6.98
CA LEU A 74 -4.43 -10.72 -7.03
C LEU A 74 -3.04 -10.23 -6.66
N PHE A 75 -2.41 -10.83 -5.64
CA PHE A 75 -1.06 -10.45 -5.25
C PHE A 75 -0.02 -10.95 -6.25
N LEU A 76 -0.13 -12.18 -6.73
CA LEU A 76 0.78 -12.74 -7.73
C LEU A 76 0.77 -11.89 -9.01
N SER A 77 -0.42 -11.49 -9.46
CA SER A 77 -0.58 -10.64 -10.64
C SER A 77 0.14 -9.29 -10.53
N LEU A 78 0.34 -8.74 -9.33
CA LEU A 78 1.16 -7.53 -9.16
C LEU A 78 2.62 -7.80 -9.54
N PHE A 79 3.18 -8.93 -9.11
CA PHE A 79 4.57 -9.31 -9.41
C PHE A 79 4.76 -9.65 -10.89
N GLU A 80 3.75 -10.22 -11.53
CA GLU A 80 3.76 -10.53 -12.96
C GLU A 80 3.60 -9.28 -13.84
N GLN A 81 2.68 -8.37 -13.47
CA GLN A 81 2.42 -7.15 -14.23
C GLN A 81 3.51 -6.09 -14.05
N TYR A 82 4.14 -6.05 -12.87
CA TYR A 82 5.15 -5.06 -12.53
C TYR A 82 6.44 -5.74 -12.02
N PRO A 83 7.16 -6.48 -12.89
CA PRO A 83 8.35 -7.22 -12.48
C PRO A 83 9.50 -6.29 -12.03
N ASP A 84 9.61 -5.11 -12.67
CA ASP A 84 10.68 -4.15 -12.43
C ASP A 84 10.35 -3.19 -11.29
N GLU A 85 9.43 -2.24 -11.50
CA GLU A 85 9.06 -1.24 -10.49
C GLU A 85 7.59 -0.81 -10.56
N VAL A 86 7.05 -0.38 -9.42
CA VAL A 86 5.67 0.11 -9.28
C VAL A 86 5.52 1.02 -8.08
N ALA A 87 4.64 2.04 -8.17
CA ALA A 87 4.29 2.92 -7.07
C ALA A 87 2.85 2.69 -6.59
N TYR A 88 2.69 2.44 -5.29
CA TYR A 88 1.38 2.30 -4.64
C TYR A 88 0.91 3.63 -4.04
N ALA A 89 -0.25 4.09 -4.49
CA ALA A 89 -0.74 5.43 -4.20
C ALA A 89 -1.85 5.47 -3.14
N CYS A 90 -1.76 6.41 -2.20
CA CYS A 90 -2.86 6.78 -1.29
C CYS A 90 -3.13 8.28 -1.32
N TYR A 91 -4.35 8.72 -0.95
CA TYR A 91 -4.68 10.15 -0.82
C TYR A 91 -4.00 10.85 0.36
N CYS A 92 -3.34 10.12 1.27
CA CYS A 92 -2.67 10.76 2.39
C CYS A 92 -1.54 11.70 1.91
N PRO A 93 -1.23 12.75 2.68
CA PRO A 93 -0.13 13.65 2.38
C PRO A 93 1.21 12.91 2.21
N GLU A 94 2.15 13.56 1.54
CA GLU A 94 3.53 13.09 1.33
C GLU A 94 4.26 12.89 2.66
N HIS A 95 4.15 13.83 3.60
CA HIS A 95 4.80 13.75 4.91
C HIS A 95 4.00 12.99 5.98
N ALA A 96 3.15 12.05 5.57
CA ALA A 96 2.39 11.26 6.53
C ALA A 96 3.34 10.33 7.31
N CYS A 97 3.34 10.40 8.64
CA CYS A 97 4.08 9.44 9.47
C CYS A 97 3.45 8.03 9.44
N PHE A 98 2.17 7.94 9.07
CA PHE A 98 1.40 6.71 9.00
C PHE A 98 0.40 6.76 7.82
N CYS A 99 0.52 5.84 6.85
CA CYS A 99 -0.48 5.57 5.81
C CYS A 99 -0.51 4.07 5.50
N HIS A 100 -1.68 3.57 5.07
CA HIS A 100 -1.83 2.21 4.55
C HIS A 100 -0.94 1.91 3.34
N ARG A 101 -0.50 2.90 2.55
CA ARG A 101 0.48 2.66 1.46
C ARG A 101 1.78 2.06 1.97
N PHE A 102 2.27 2.54 3.12
CA PHE A 102 3.47 1.99 3.75
C PHE A 102 3.21 0.60 4.31
N LEU A 103 2.06 0.40 4.96
CA LEU A 103 1.68 -0.90 5.48
C LEU A 103 1.53 -1.91 4.34
N PHE A 104 0.98 -1.50 3.20
CA PHE A 104 0.79 -2.35 2.03
C PHE A 104 2.13 -2.85 1.48
N VAL A 105 3.09 -1.94 1.25
CA VAL A 105 4.45 -2.29 0.77
C VAL A 105 5.16 -3.20 1.78
N LYS A 106 5.05 -2.93 3.08
CA LYS A 106 5.58 -3.83 4.12
C LYS A 106 4.92 -5.21 4.10
N GLY A 107 3.61 -5.27 3.85
CA GLY A 107 2.87 -6.51 3.66
C GLY A 107 3.37 -7.30 2.45
N LEU A 108 3.52 -6.64 1.31
CA LEU A 108 4.06 -7.22 0.09
C LEU A 108 5.47 -7.77 0.27
N ALA A 109 6.35 -7.02 0.97
CA ALA A 109 7.71 -7.47 1.27
C ALA A 109 7.71 -8.82 2.01
N LYS A 110 6.86 -8.94 3.05
CA LYS A 110 6.70 -10.19 3.81
C LYS A 110 6.17 -11.33 2.95
N MET A 111 5.23 -11.05 2.05
CA MET A 111 4.66 -12.05 1.15
C MET A 111 5.67 -12.51 0.10
N ALA A 112 6.40 -11.59 -0.51
CA ALA A 112 7.47 -11.90 -1.45
C ALA A 112 8.52 -12.81 -0.81
N GLY A 113 8.93 -12.50 0.43
CA GLY A 113 9.85 -13.36 1.20
C GLY A 113 9.31 -14.78 1.42
N LYS A 114 8.01 -14.95 1.71
CA LYS A 114 7.39 -16.28 1.84
C LYS A 114 7.34 -17.06 0.53
N LEU A 115 7.25 -16.36 -0.59
CA LEU A 115 7.15 -16.93 -1.94
C LEU A 115 8.52 -17.04 -2.64
N ASN A 116 9.61 -16.63 -1.98
CA ASN A 116 10.95 -16.50 -2.57
C ASN A 116 10.97 -15.64 -3.85
N LEU A 117 10.16 -14.58 -3.89
CA LEU A 117 10.12 -13.62 -4.99
C LEU A 117 11.04 -12.42 -4.70
N PRO A 118 11.73 -11.87 -5.72
CA PRO A 118 12.60 -10.71 -5.55
C PRO A 118 11.78 -9.46 -5.24
N PHE A 119 12.10 -8.80 -4.12
CA PHE A 119 11.42 -7.59 -3.66
C PHE A 119 12.41 -6.57 -3.09
N GLU A 120 12.23 -5.32 -3.47
CA GLU A 120 12.99 -4.17 -2.93
C GLU A 120 12.00 -3.07 -2.50
N ASP A 121 12.21 -2.49 -1.30
CA ASP A 121 11.47 -1.31 -0.85
C ASP A 121 12.15 -0.05 -1.42
N GLY A 122 11.47 0.62 -2.35
CA GLY A 122 11.95 1.83 -3.01
C GLY A 122 11.71 3.12 -2.20
N GLY A 123 11.04 3.04 -1.06
CA GLY A 123 10.68 4.19 -0.23
C GLY A 123 9.52 5.03 -0.79
N GLU A 124 9.39 6.26 -0.30
CA GLU A 124 8.39 7.20 -0.79
C GLU A 124 8.94 8.08 -1.93
N LEU A 125 8.20 8.11 -3.05
CA LEU A 125 8.47 9.04 -4.14
C LEU A 125 8.01 10.44 -3.74
N THR A 126 8.98 11.34 -3.63
CA THR A 126 8.76 12.74 -3.33
C THR A 126 9.06 13.62 -4.54
N ALA A 127 8.42 14.79 -4.61
CA ALA A 127 8.87 15.84 -5.51
C ALA A 127 10.12 16.47 -4.89
N LYS A 128 11.27 16.35 -5.56
CA LYS A 128 12.48 17.10 -5.18
C LYS A 128 12.25 18.60 -5.29
#